data_AF-A0A455T1Y8-F1
#
_entry.id   AF-A0A455T1Y8-F1
#
_cell.length_a   1.000
_cell.length_b   1.000
_cell.length_c   1.000
_cell.angle_alpha   90.00
_cell.angle_beta   90.00
_cell.angle_gamma   90.00
#
_symmetry.space_group_name_H-M   'P 1'
#
loop_
_entity.id
_entity.type
_entity.pdbx_description
1 polymer ?
#
loop_
_entity_poly.entity_id
_entity_poly.type
_entity_poly.pdbx_seq_one_letter_code
_entity_poly.pdbx_strand_id
1 'polypeptide(L)'
;MISAAPKGKVFGSIILTILWICCFLFIKPTLVFDFGGGVMINLLLLAAIIGLLVLVLYHIFYPSPPIITKLSLTVALTLVWLALIIFYPFKDPNNTAAGAVGFFTLIGGLAVSILWVYFFCDEVI
;
A
#
# COMPACT_ATOMS: atom_id res chain seq x y z
N MET A 1 27.62 15.29 -2.09
CA MET A 1 27.70 13.92 -2.65
C MET A 1 26.42 13.66 -3.41
N ILE A 2 26.52 13.62 -4.74
CA ILE A 2 25.38 13.43 -5.64
C ILE A 2 25.10 11.92 -5.68
N SER A 3 24.10 11.46 -4.94
CA SER A 3 23.69 10.06 -4.98
C SER A 3 22.83 9.83 -6.22
N ALA A 4 23.40 9.16 -7.23
CA ALA A 4 22.62 8.40 -8.19
C ALA A 4 21.69 7.44 -7.40
N ALA A 5 20.41 7.21 -7.67
CA ALA A 5 19.54 7.66 -8.76
C ALA A 5 18.10 7.90 -8.23
N PRO A 6 17.42 8.98 -8.66
CA PRO A 6 16.02 9.25 -8.30
C PRO A 6 15.06 8.12 -8.73
N LYS A 7 15.44 7.33 -9.75
CA LYS A 7 14.69 6.17 -10.24
C LYS A 7 14.64 5.03 -9.21
N GLY A 8 15.70 4.83 -8.44
CA GLY A 8 15.80 3.75 -7.45
C GLY A 8 14.74 3.85 -6.36
N LYS A 9 14.34 5.08 -5.98
CA LYS A 9 13.30 5.30 -4.97
C LYS A 9 11.97 4.70 -5.40
N VAL A 10 11.57 4.97 -6.65
CA VAL A 10 10.29 4.54 -7.20
C VAL A 10 10.25 3.02 -7.30
N PHE A 11 11.29 2.39 -7.86
CA PHE A 11 11.38 0.93 -7.95
C PHE A 11 11.37 0.27 -6.57
N GLY A 12 12.12 0.80 -5.60
CA GLY A 12 12.11 0.28 -4.24
C GLY A 12 10.73 0.39 -3.59
N SER A 13 10.01 1.50 -3.79
CA SER A 13 8.63 1.67 -3.32
C SER A 13 7.67 0.66 -3.94
N ILE A 14 7.78 0.44 -5.26
CA ILE A 14 6.97 -0.56 -5.98
C ILE A 14 7.21 -1.96 -5.40
N ILE A 15 8.47 -2.38 -5.28
CA ILE A 15 8.83 -3.71 -4.76
C ILE A 15 8.32 -3.88 -3.33
N LEU A 16 8.51 -2.87 -2.49
CA LEU A 16 8.10 -2.90 -1.08
C LEU A 16 6.58 -2.95 -0.94
N THR A 17 5.86 -2.23 -1.80
CA THR A 17 4.40 -2.24 -1.85
C THR A 17 3.87 -3.59 -2.32
N ILE A 18 4.48 -4.19 -3.34
CA ILE A 18 4.12 -5.54 -3.82
C ILE A 18 4.38 -6.57 -2.72
N LEU A 19 5.55 -6.53 -2.08
CA LEU A 19 5.90 -7.43 -0.98
C LEU A 19 4.88 -7.31 0.16
N TRP A 20 4.48 -6.08 0.49
CA TRP A 20 3.45 -5.83 1.50
C TRP A 20 2.08 -6.40 1.10
N ILE A 21 1.66 -6.22 -0.16
CA ILE A 21 0.43 -6.82 -0.69
C ILE A 21 0.48 -8.35 -0.62
N CYS A 22 1.62 -8.96 -0.95
CA CYS A 22 1.82 -10.41 -0.87
C CYS A 22 1.60 -10.95 0.55
N CYS A 23 1.92 -10.19 1.61
CA CYS A 23 1.60 -10.58 2.98
C CYS A 23 0.09 -10.82 3.17
N PHE A 24 -0.77 -10.00 2.58
CA PHE A 24 -2.23 -10.19 2.68
C PHE A 24 -2.74 -11.37 1.85
N LEU A 25 -2.06 -11.71 0.75
CA LEU A 25 -2.48 -12.80 -0.13
C LEU A 25 -2.07 -14.18 0.41
N PHE A 26 -0.89 -14.28 1.02
CA PHE A 26 -0.32 -15.57 1.43
C PHE A 26 -0.47 -15.87 2.92
N ILE A 27 -0.59 -14.86 3.79
CA ILE A 27 -0.78 -15.10 5.23
C ILE A 27 -2.25 -15.39 5.48
N LYS A 28 -2.54 -16.60 5.97
CA LYS A 28 -3.92 -16.96 6.34
C LYS A 28 -4.37 -16.12 7.55
N PRO A 29 -5.60 -15.57 7.55
CA PRO A 29 -6.13 -14.79 8.67
C PRO A 29 -6.26 -15.58 9.98
N THR A 30 -6.21 -16.91 9.93
CA THR A 30 -6.29 -17.78 11.10
C THR A 30 -4.93 -18.02 11.75
N LEU A 31 -3.82 -17.56 11.16
CA LEU A 31 -2.51 -17.64 11.79
C LEU A 31 -2.41 -16.61 12.92
N VAL A 32 -1.99 -17.09 14.07
CA VAL A 32 -1.82 -16.32 15.29
C VAL A 32 -0.38 -16.47 15.73
N PHE A 33 0.24 -15.36 16.12
CA PHE A 33 1.54 -15.35 16.77
C PHE A 33 1.32 -15.32 18.28
N ASP A 34 1.84 -16.33 18.97
CA ASP A 34 1.78 -16.44 20.43
C ASP A 34 3.09 -15.91 21.01
N PHE A 35 3.02 -14.81 21.75
CA PHE A 35 4.17 -14.21 22.44
C PHE A 35 4.45 -14.88 23.80
N GLY A 36 3.64 -15.86 24.19
CA GLY A 36 3.61 -16.44 25.53
C GLY A 36 2.72 -15.62 26.48
N GLY A 37 2.29 -16.25 27.58
CA GLY A 37 1.51 -15.58 28.63
C GLY A 37 0.04 -15.27 28.26
N GLY A 38 -0.48 -15.88 27.19
CA GLY A 38 -1.87 -15.69 26.74
C GLY A 38 -2.09 -14.49 25.82
N VAL A 39 -1.03 -13.80 25.41
CA VAL A 39 -1.10 -12.68 24.45
C VAL A 39 -0.94 -13.22 23.03
N MET A 40 -2.08 -13.30 22.33
CA MET A 40 -2.17 -13.79 20.97
C MET A 40 -2.54 -12.66 20.03
N ILE A 41 -1.75 -12.45 18.97
CA ILE A 41 -2.01 -11.42 17.95
C ILE A 41 -2.15 -12.10 16.59
N ASN A 42 -3.11 -11.63 15.79
CA ASN A 42 -3.29 -12.09 14.42
C ASN A 42 -2.04 -11.75 13.58
N LEU A 43 -1.43 -12.76 12.97
CA LEU A 43 -0.20 -12.60 12.19
C LEU A 43 -0.42 -11.70 10.98
N LEU A 44 -1.60 -11.77 10.34
CA LEU A 44 -1.94 -10.92 9.21
C LEU A 44 -2.01 -9.46 9.64
N LEU A 45 -2.62 -9.16 10.80
CA LEU A 45 -2.66 -7.81 11.35
C LEU A 45 -1.25 -7.29 11.69
N LEU A 46 -0.42 -8.14 12.31
CA LEU A 46 0.96 -7.81 12.64
C LEU A 46 1.78 -7.49 11.38
N ALA A 47 1.71 -8.35 10.36
CA ALA A 47 2.40 -8.17 9.09
C ALA A 47 1.91 -6.93 8.34
N ALA A 48 0.60 -6.63 8.41
CA ALA A 48 0.02 -5.42 7.84
C ALA A 48 0.63 -4.16 8.47
N ILE A 49 0.68 -4.10 9.81
CA ILE A 49 1.21 -2.95 10.56
C ILE A 49 2.70 -2.79 10.32
N ILE A 50 3.48 -3.87 10.42
CA ILE A 50 4.93 -3.83 10.21
C ILE A 50 5.26 -3.40 8.78
N GLY A 51 4.57 -3.95 7.78
CA GLY A 51 4.84 -3.58 6.39
C GLY A 51 4.44 -2.15 6.06
N LEU A 52 3.36 -1.63 6.65
CA LEU A 52 3.00 -0.21 6.53
C LEU A 52 4.05 0.68 7.21
N LEU A 53 4.52 0.30 8.39
CA LEU A 53 5.60 1.00 9.08
C LEU A 53 6.86 1.04 8.20
N VAL A 54 7.27 -0.10 7.62
CA VAL A 54 8.42 -0.18 6.73
C VAL A 54 8.27 0.72 5.49
N LEU A 55 7.08 0.79 4.89
CA LEU A 55 6.78 1.71 3.78
C LEU A 55 6.90 3.19 4.19
N VAL A 56 6.40 3.55 5.37
CA VAL A 56 6.50 4.92 5.90
C VAL A 56 7.97 5.28 6.17
N LEU A 57 8.70 4.39 6.85
CA LEU A 57 10.11 4.58 7.16
C LEU A 57 10.96 4.68 5.89
N TYR A 58 10.65 3.91 4.84
CA TYR A 58 11.32 4.01 3.54
C TYR A 58 11.19 5.42 2.94
N HIS A 59 10.01 6.03 3.01
CA HIS A 59 9.79 7.37 2.47
C HIS A 59 10.46 8.47 3.31
N ILE A 60 10.61 8.27 4.62
CA ILE A 60 11.29 9.19 5.55
C ILE A 60 12.81 9.10 5.41
N PHE A 61 13.38 7.90 5.48
CA PHE A 61 14.83 7.69 5.53
C PHE A 61 15.52 7.68 4.16
N TYR A 62 14.77 7.55 3.06
CA TYR A 62 15.30 7.70 1.71
C TYR A 62 14.81 9.01 1.08
N PRO A 63 15.32 10.18 1.51
CA PRO A 63 14.88 11.47 1.01
C PRO A 63 15.20 11.60 -0.49
N SER A 64 14.30 12.23 -1.22
CA SER A 64 14.41 12.48 -2.66
C SER A 64 13.67 13.77 -2.98
N PRO A 65 13.94 14.40 -4.13
CA PRO A 65 13.24 15.61 -4.52
C PRO A 65 11.71 15.40 -4.48
N PRO A 66 10.94 16.45 -4.13
CA PRO A 66 9.52 16.33 -3.82
C PRO A 66 8.73 15.68 -4.95
N ILE A 67 9.11 15.96 -6.20
CA ILE A 67 8.55 15.36 -7.42
C ILE A 67 8.61 13.82 -7.43
N ILE A 68 9.75 13.23 -7.08
CA ILE A 68 9.95 11.78 -7.05
C ILE A 68 9.20 11.15 -5.87
N THR A 69 9.14 11.85 -4.75
CA THR A 69 8.40 11.37 -3.57
C THR A 69 6.89 11.38 -3.83
N LYS A 70 6.35 12.44 -4.47
CA LYS A 70 4.96 12.51 -4.93
C LYS A 70 4.65 11.36 -5.88
N LEU A 71 5.46 11.18 -6.93
CA LEU A 71 5.31 10.08 -7.89
C LEU A 71 5.34 8.70 -7.21
N SER A 72 6.32 8.45 -6.33
CA SER A 72 6.47 7.19 -5.59
C SER A 72 5.24 6.86 -4.74
N LEU A 73 4.65 7.86 -4.08
CA LEU A 73 3.46 7.70 -3.25
C LEU A 73 2.20 7.47 -4.10
N THR A 74 2.03 8.22 -5.19
CA THR A 74 0.92 8.03 -6.12
C THR A 74 0.95 6.63 -6.74
N VAL A 75 2.14 6.14 -7.12
CA VAL A 75 2.33 4.78 -7.63
C VAL A 75 2.04 3.72 -6.55
N ALA A 76 2.54 3.89 -5.33
CA ALA A 76 2.23 2.97 -4.24
C ALA A 76 0.72 2.89 -3.97
N LEU A 77 0.03 4.03 -3.94
CA LEU A 77 -1.42 4.08 -3.78
C LEU A 77 -2.15 3.38 -4.93
N THR A 78 -1.73 3.59 -6.19
CA THR A 78 -2.33 2.87 -7.32
C THR A 78 -2.21 1.36 -7.20
N LEU A 79 -1.05 0.85 -6.75
CA LEU A 79 -0.83 -0.59 -6.59
C LEU A 79 -1.73 -1.16 -5.50
N VAL A 80 -1.87 -0.46 -4.36
CA VAL A 80 -2.76 -0.87 -3.27
C VAL A 80 -4.21 -0.88 -3.74
N TRP A 81 -4.63 0.16 -4.46
CA TRP A 81 -5.98 0.23 -5.02
C TRP A 81 -6.26 -0.86 -6.05
N LEU A 82 -5.30 -1.14 -6.95
CA LEU A 82 -5.42 -2.20 -7.95
C LEU A 82 -5.50 -3.58 -7.28
N ALA A 83 -4.72 -3.80 -6.23
CA ALA A 83 -4.76 -5.04 -5.46
C ALA A 83 -6.13 -5.26 -4.78
N LEU A 84 -6.75 -4.20 -4.25
CA LEU A 84 -8.11 -4.28 -3.72
C LEU A 84 -9.11 -4.71 -4.80
N ILE A 85 -9.02 -4.16 -6.01
CA ILE A 85 -9.94 -4.52 -7.10
C ILE A 85 -9.77 -5.98 -7.55
N ILE A 86 -8.52 -6.42 -7.69
CA ILE A 86 -8.20 -7.73 -8.29
C ILE A 86 -8.45 -8.87 -7.30
N PHE A 87 -8.03 -8.70 -6.05
CA PHE A 87 -7.97 -9.81 -5.09
C PHE A 87 -9.12 -9.83 -4.09
N TYR A 88 -9.89 -8.74 -3.96
CA TYR A 88 -11.00 -8.72 -3.02
C TYR A 88 -12.28 -9.36 -3.63
N PRO A 89 -12.94 -10.30 -2.92
CA PRO A 89 -14.11 -11.00 -3.44
C PRO A 89 -15.38 -10.15 -3.31
N PHE A 90 -15.55 -9.16 -4.20
CA PHE A 90 -16.74 -8.28 -4.21
C PHE A 90 -18.06 -9.00 -4.57
N LYS A 91 -17.97 -10.12 -5.29
CA LYS A 91 -19.13 -10.86 -5.79
C LYS A 91 -19.54 -12.04 -4.91
N ASP A 92 -18.81 -12.30 -3.83
CA ASP A 92 -19.13 -13.40 -2.92
C ASP A 92 -20.35 -13.02 -2.05
N PRO A 93 -21.50 -13.71 -2.19
CA PRO A 93 -22.69 -13.40 -1.41
C PRO A 93 -22.54 -13.69 0.09
N ASN A 94 -21.52 -14.44 0.51
CA ASN A 94 -21.24 -14.70 1.93
C ASN A 94 -20.39 -13.61 2.59
N ASN A 95 -19.91 -12.63 1.81
CA ASN A 95 -19.06 -11.55 2.34
C ASN A 95 -19.90 -10.37 2.84
N THR A 96 -20.19 -10.36 4.13
CA THR A 96 -20.97 -9.29 4.79
C THR A 96 -20.29 -7.92 4.75
N ALA A 97 -18.97 -7.86 4.53
CA ALA A 97 -18.20 -6.62 4.42
C ALA A 97 -18.06 -6.10 2.98
N ALA A 98 -18.62 -6.80 1.98
CA ALA A 98 -18.43 -6.47 0.56
C ALA A 98 -18.85 -5.03 0.21
N GLY A 99 -19.97 -4.55 0.78
CA GLY A 99 -20.46 -3.19 0.53
C GLY A 99 -19.53 -2.10 1.06
N ALA A 100 -19.04 -2.24 2.30
CA ALA A 100 -18.12 -1.28 2.90
C ALA A 100 -16.78 -1.24 2.17
N VAL A 101 -16.22 -2.40 1.85
CA VAL A 101 -14.95 -2.47 1.10
C VAL A 101 -15.11 -1.96 -0.34
N GLY A 102 -16.26 -2.19 -0.98
CA GLY A 102 -16.60 -1.59 -2.28
C GLY A 102 -16.60 -0.06 -2.22
N PHE A 103 -17.23 0.52 -1.20
CA PHE A 103 -17.23 1.97 -0.99
C PHE A 103 -15.81 2.54 -0.81
N PHE A 104 -14.99 1.94 0.06
CA PHE A 104 -13.60 2.38 0.24
C PHE A 104 -12.74 2.18 -1.01
N THR A 105 -13.02 1.15 -1.80
CA THR A 105 -12.34 0.93 -3.08
C THR A 105 -12.70 2.03 -4.09
N LEU A 106 -13.96 2.46 -4.16
CA LEU A 106 -14.37 3.57 -5.03
C LEU A 106 -13.76 4.91 -4.58
N ILE A 107 -13.78 5.20 -3.28
CA ILE A 107 -13.12 6.40 -2.73
C ILE A 107 -11.61 6.35 -2.99
N GLY A 108 -10.98 5.19 -2.83
CA GLY A 108 -9.57 5.00 -3.17
C GLY A 108 -9.29 5.29 -4.65
N GLY A 109 -10.19 4.90 -5.55
CA GLY A 109 -10.06 5.16 -6.99
C GLY A 109 -10.21 6.64 -7.33
N LEU A 110 -11.10 7.34 -6.62
CA LEU A 110 -11.23 8.79 -6.72
C LEU A 110 -9.94 9.48 -6.25
N ALA A 111 -9.39 9.08 -5.10
CA ALA A 111 -8.14 9.63 -4.59
C ALA A 111 -6.97 9.40 -5.56
N VAL A 112 -6.87 8.20 -6.15
CA VAL A 112 -5.90 7.88 -7.21
C VAL A 112 -6.05 8.85 -8.38
N SER A 113 -7.28 9.03 -8.88
CA SER A 113 -7.56 9.91 -10.03
C SER A 113 -7.15 11.35 -9.74
N ILE A 114 -7.52 11.88 -8.57
CA ILE A 114 -7.20 13.25 -8.15
C ILE A 114 -5.68 13.44 -8.02
N LEU A 115 -4.97 12.48 -7.41
CA LEU A 115 -3.53 12.58 -7.23
C LEU A 115 -2.76 12.54 -8.56
N TRP A 116 -3.22 11.75 -9.53
CA TRP A 116 -2.66 11.79 -10.88
C TRP A 116 -2.92 13.11 -11.59
N VAL A 117 -4.15 13.63 -11.52
CA VAL A 117 -4.48 14.94 -12.11
C VAL A 117 -3.64 16.04 -11.46
N TYR A 118 -3.54 16.05 -10.13
CA TYR A 118 -2.71 17.02 -9.42
C TYR A 118 -1.23 16.90 -9.80
N PHE A 119 -0.70 15.68 -9.91
CA PHE A 119 0.67 15.46 -10.37
C PHE A 119 0.87 16.01 -11.79
N PHE A 120 -0.02 15.70 -12.75
CA PHE A 120 0.10 16.23 -14.10
C PHE A 120 -0.06 17.75 -14.17
N CYS A 121 -0.93 18.36 -13.36
CA CYS A 121 -1.09 19.81 -13.32
C CYS A 121 0.12 20.55 -12.73
N ASP A 122 0.79 19.97 -11.72
CA ASP A 122 1.98 20.54 -11.08
C ASP A 122 3.20 20.57 -12.04
N GLU A 123 3.23 19.69 -13.05
CA GLU A 123 4.31 19.59 -14.05
C GLU A 123 4.10 20.47 -15.30
N VAL A 124 2.94 21.11 -15.46
CA VAL A 124 2.59 21.89 -16.67
C VAL A 124 3.07 23.35 -16.60
N ILE A 125 3.66 23.79 -15.49
CA ILE A 125 4.16 25.17 -15.29
C ILE A 125 5.68 25.25 -15.47
#